data_AF-A0A0V0H032-F1
#
_entry.id   AF-A0A0V0H032-F1
#
_cell.length_a   1.000
_cell.length_b   1.000
_cell.length_c   1.000
_cell.angle_alpha   90.00
_cell.angle_beta   90.00
_cell.angle_gamma   90.00
#
_symmetry.space_group_name_H-M   'P 1'
#
loop_
_entity.id
_entity.type
_entity.pdbx_description
1 polymer ?
#
loop_
_entity_poly.entity_id
_entity_poly.type
_entity_poly.pdbx_seq_one_letter_code
_entity_poly.pdbx_strand_id
1 'polypeptide(L)' 'MTTLDNAGIWNLRSDMWERNYLGQQLYFSVLSPSRSLRDEYNLPDNHPLCGIVKSMPMPPPYKP' A
#
# COMPACT_ATOMS: atom_id res chain seq x y z
N MET A 1 -3.73 7.97 22.33
CA MET A 1 -4.55 7.27 21.33
C MET A 1 -3.87 7.47 20.00
N THR A 2 -3.59 6.40 19.26
CA THR A 2 -3.02 6.51 17.91
C THR A 2 -4.15 6.52 16.90
N THR A 3 -4.11 7.45 15.95
CA THR A 3 -5.09 7.57 14.86
C THR A 3 -4.45 7.15 13.55
N LEU A 4 -5.22 6.48 12.70
CA LEU A 4 -4.81 6.09 11.35
C LEU A 4 -5.59 6.95 10.35
N ASP A 5 -5.04 8.12 10.03
CA ASP A 5 -5.68 9.15 9.20
C ASP A 5 -5.11 9.22 7.77
N ASN A 6 -4.13 8.38 7.45
CA ASN A 6 -3.56 8.26 6.11
C ASN A 6 -3.90 6.91 5.48
N ALA A 7 -4.70 6.93 4.41
CA ALA A 7 -5.13 5.74 3.69
C ALA A 7 -4.00 5.13 2.85
N GLY A 8 -4.02 3.81 2.72
CA GLY A 8 -3.07 3.05 1.91
C GLY A 8 -2.51 1.83 2.63
N ILE A 9 -1.47 1.23 2.04
CA ILE A 9 -0.75 0.10 2.64
C ILE A 9 0.55 0.57 3.29
N TRP A 10 0.75 0.14 4.54
CA TRP A 10 1.85 0.59 5.39
C TRP A 10 2.67 -0.59 5.89
N ASN A 11 3.99 -0.46 5.84
CA ASN A 11 4.92 -1.39 6.47
C ASN A 11 5.34 -0.83 7.84
N LEU A 12 5.08 -1.59 8.90
CA LEU A 12 5.71 -1.39 10.20
C LEU A 12 6.78 -2.47 10.41
N ARG A 13 8.03 -2.05 10.57
CA ARG A 13 9.19 -2.94 10.74
C ARG A 13 10.10 -2.47 11.86
N SER A 14 10.93 -3.39 12.34
CA SER A 14 12.04 -3.03 13.24
C SER A 14 13.09 -2.20 12.50
N ASP A 15 13.61 -1.16 13.14
CA ASP A 15 14.76 -0.40 12.63
C ASP A 15 16.09 -1.14 12.86
N MET A 16 16.11 -2.16 13.73
CA MET A 16 17.28 -3.02 13.88
C MET A 16 17.42 -3.92 12.65
N TRP A 17 18.54 -3.79 11.93
CA TRP A 17 18.73 -4.42 10.62
C TRP A 17 18.60 -5.94 10.67
N GLU A 18 19.15 -6.60 11.68
CA GLU A 18 19.11 -8.06 11.85
C GLU A 18 17.67 -8.54 12.00
N ARG A 19 16.85 -7.79 12.75
CA ARG A 19 15.45 -8.14 12.99
C ARG A 19 14.60 -7.89 11.76
N ASN A 20 14.82 -6.78 11.05
CA ASN A 20 14.17 -6.53 9.77
C ASN A 20 14.51 -7.62 8.74
N TYR A 21 15.78 -7.98 8.62
CA TYR A 21 16.23 -9.04 7.70
C TYR A 21 15.59 -10.40 8.01
N LEU A 22 15.46 -10.73 9.29
CA LEU A 22 14.78 -11.96 9.75
C LEU A 22 13.24 -11.85 9.74
N GLY A 23 12.68 -10.73 9.27
CA GLY A 23 11.25 -10.59 9.00
C GLY A 23 10.41 -10.06 10.17
N GLN A 24 11.00 -9.38 11.16
CA GLN A 24 10.22 -8.66 12.18
C GLN A 24 9.56 -7.41 11.57
N GLN A 25 8.46 -7.64 10.86
CA GLN A 25 7.66 -6.63 10.18
C GLN A 25 6.22 -7.11 10.05
N LEU A 26 5.30 -6.17 9.83
CA LEU A 26 3.93 -6.43 9.42
C LEU A 26 3.48 -5.37 8.42
N TYR A 27 2.59 -5.76 7.51
CA TYR A 27 1.89 -4.83 6.64
C TYR A 27 0.46 -4.66 7.12
N PHE A 28 -0.06 -3.44 7.06
CA PHE A 28 -1.44 -3.14 7.38
C PHE A 28 -2.03 -2.15 6.38
N SER A 29 -3.33 -2.28 6.11
CA SER A 29 -4.05 -1.41 5.18
C SER A 29 -4.97 -0.49 5.96
N VAL A 30 -4.84 0.81 5.73
CA VAL A 30 -5.77 1.84 6.21
C VAL A 30 -6.73 2.12 5.07
N LEU A 31 -7.99 1.69 5.22
CA LEU A 31 -8.98 1.78 4.15
C LEU A 31 -9.73 3.11 4.21
N SER A 32 -9.91 3.75 3.05
CA SER A 32 -10.87 4.84 2.90
C SER A 32 -12.20 4.31 2.35
N PRO A 33 -13.34 4.55 3.05
CA PRO A 33 -14.66 4.19 2.54
C PRO A 33 -15.02 4.93 1.23
N SER A 34 -14.43 6.10 1.00
CA SER A 34 -14.76 6.96 -0.14
C SER A 34 -14.13 6.46 -1.45
N ARG A 35 -12.98 5.76 -1.35
CA ARG A 35 -12.08 5.46 -2.48
C ARG A 35 -11.85 6.69 -3.37
N SER A 36 -11.42 7.79 -2.77
CA SER A 36 -11.10 9.05 -3.46
C SER A 36 -9.59 9.24 -3.68
N LEU A 37 -9.23 9.95 -4.76
CA LEU A 37 -7.90 10.44 -5.07
C LEU A 37 -7.35 11.42 -4.03
N ARG A 38 -8.22 12.00 -3.20
CA ARG A 38 -7.79 12.75 -2.01
C ARG A 38 -7.06 11.87 -1.00
N ASP A 39 -7.50 10.62 -0.87
CA ASP A 39 -7.03 9.71 0.18
C ASP A 39 -5.92 8.79 -0.35
N GLU A 40 -6.05 8.26 -1.56
CA GLU A 40 -5.07 7.35 -2.17
C GLU A 40 -5.01 7.52 -3.69
N TYR A 41 -3.80 7.50 -4.26
CA TYR A 41 -3.59 7.63 -5.70
C TYR A 41 -3.79 6.32 -6.44
N ASN A 42 -4.16 6.42 -7.72
CA ASN A 42 -4.11 5.28 -8.64
C ASN A 42 -2.68 4.75 -8.78
N LEU A 43 -2.57 3.47 -9.13
CA LEU A 43 -1.30 2.88 -9.52
C LEU A 43 -0.73 3.66 -10.73
N PRO A 44 0.50 4.19 -10.66
CA PRO A 44 1.12 4.89 -11.77
C PRO A 44 1.32 3.97 -12.99
N ASP A 45 1.17 4.51 -14.21
CA ASP A 45 1.30 3.75 -15.46
C ASP A 45 2.70 3.12 -15.65
N ASN A 46 3.73 3.74 -15.08
CA ASN A 46 5.11 3.27 -15.14
C ASN A 46 5.50 2.37 -13.96
N HIS A 47 4.57 2.00 -13.09
CA HIS A 47 4.87 1.16 -11.94
C HIS A 47 5.18 -0.28 -12.39
N PRO A 48 6.33 -0.87 -11.99
CA PRO A 48 6.65 -2.24 -12.37
C PRO A 48 5.66 -3.21 -11.72
N LEU A 49 5.06 -4.08 -12.54
CA LEU A 49 4.15 -5.12 -12.07
C LEU A 49 4.90 -6.43 -11.79
N CYS A 50 4.48 -7.15 -10.75
CA CYS A 50 4.94 -8.52 -10.50
C CYS A 50 4.55 -9.43 -11.67
N GLY A 51 5.44 -10.37 -12.04
CA GLY A 51 5.27 -11.17 -13.27
C GLY A 51 3.91 -11.86 -13.42
N ILE A 52 3.37 -12.40 -12.33
CA ILE A 52 2.08 -13.11 -12.31
C ILE A 52 0.90 -12.18 -12.66
N VAL A 53 0.97 -10.90 -12.29
CA VAL A 53 -0.13 -9.94 -12.47
C VAL A 53 0.05 -9.02 -13.67
N LYS A 54 1.18 -9.13 -14.40
CA LYS A 54 1.54 -8.21 -15.49
C LYS A 54 0.51 -8.18 -16.64
N SER A 55 -0.17 -9.30 -16.89
CA SER A 55 -1.20 -9.42 -17.93
C SER A 55 -2.64 -9.31 -17.40
N MET A 56 -2.81 -8.99 -16.12
CA MET A 56 -4.14 -8.80 -15.51
C MET A 56 -4.64 -7.37 -15.76
N PRO A 57 -5.96 -7.14 -15.78
CA PRO A 57 -6.50 -5.79 -15.86
C PRO A 57 -6.09 -4.95 -14.65
N MET A 58 -5.88 -3.66 -14.86
CA MET A 58 -5.60 -2.70 -13.78
C MET A 58 -6.81 -2.60 -12.83
N PRO A 59 -6.57 -2.34 -11.53
CA PRO A 59 -7.64 -2.10 -10.57
C PRO A 59 -8.47 -0.87 -10.99
N PRO A 60 -9.76 -0.80 -10.61
CA PRO A 60 -10.60 0.34 -10.95
C PRO A 60 -10.03 1.62 -10.31
N PRO A 61 -10.00 2.73 -11.06
CA PRO A 61 -9.42 3.96 -10.58
C PRO A 61 -10.24 4.54 -9.41
N TYR A 62 -9.57 5.27 -8.54
CA TYR A 62 -10.16 6.04 -7.46
C TYR A 62 -10.94 7.23 -8.03
N LYS A 63 -11.99 7.62 -7.31
CA LYS A 63 -12.85 8.76 -7.68
C LYS A 63 -12.09 10.07 -7.44
N PRO A 64 -12.30 11.12 -8.24
CA PRO A 64 -11.80 12.45 -7.89
C PRO A 64 -12.30 12.92 -6.52
#